data_AF-A0A562GS38-F1
#
_entry.id   AF-A0A562GS38-F1
#
_cell.length_a   1.000
_cell.length_b   1.000
_cell.length_c   1.000
_cell.angle_alpha   90.00
_cell.angle_beta   90.00
_cell.angle_gamma   90.00
#
_symmetry.space_group_name_H-M   'P 1'
#
loop_
_entity.id
_entity.type
_entity.pdbx_description
1 polymer ?
#
loop_
_entity_poly.entity_id
_entity_poly.type
_entity_poly.pdbx_seq_one_letter_code
_entity_poly.pdbx_strand_id
1 'polypeptide(L)'
;MEKKNSTFALGTFTYGISNTVIILVLSLAVWFLWGLDIETLFPGMFGAYLFWAVLCIVFLGFCGESWPFTKLPQPQAGILALLVTLILDVIIVNALSAYGSVIPTFSTAPGGTGWTAIAMIVLFGFYGYGVQSNNMDHWPWKDIGLKQPYVGIIEIFAGTFITGVLYFLLMYPNLAAYANKIQPILPLPTVVGWFYSVVVFWLSSALIWENWPWSMFSSRATKAIASLFGNFLGGTVIFYFFMYLLQNFLIPADAQKALGDGITLWPAQLGVCIAGVELTMLLCFQSWPTAGSLSARLIIRTIIGFAAGILVFYIYTRWFGFVLQEAPVTKDFGGNPLLFMDLFNCVLLIYTVYFASWPLKLQK
;
A
#
# COMPACT_ATOMS: atom_id res chain seq x y z
N MET A 1 -46.22 -1.81 4.64
CA MET A 1 -45.25 -0.92 5.31
C MET A 1 -43.89 -1.13 4.66
N GLU A 2 -43.58 -0.34 3.63
CA GLU A 2 -42.23 -0.33 3.04
C GLU A 2 -41.24 0.23 4.07
N LYS A 3 -40.24 -0.58 4.45
CA LYS A 3 -39.10 -0.09 5.22
C LYS A 3 -38.36 0.93 4.36
N LYS A 4 -38.54 2.21 4.68
CA LYS A 4 -37.74 3.32 4.16
C LYS A 4 -36.32 3.13 4.69
N ASN A 5 -35.52 2.31 4.00
CA ASN A 5 -34.09 2.19 4.26
C ASN A 5 -33.46 3.54 3.91
N SER A 6 -33.29 4.39 4.93
CA SER A 6 -32.66 5.71 4.80
C SER A 6 -31.24 5.53 4.29
N THR A 7 -31.06 5.71 3.00
CA THR A 7 -29.73 5.72 2.37
C THR A 7 -29.55 7.08 1.72
N PHE A 8 -28.47 7.76 2.08
CA PHE A 8 -28.12 9.08 1.56
C PHE A 8 -27.36 8.90 0.25
N ALA A 9 -28.04 9.16 -0.88
CA ALA A 9 -27.39 9.22 -2.19
C ALA A 9 -26.67 10.58 -2.33
N LEU A 10 -25.40 10.55 -2.67
CA LEU A 10 -24.53 11.73 -2.76
C LEU A 10 -23.94 11.87 -4.17
N GLY A 11 -23.74 13.10 -4.65
CA GLY A 11 -22.94 13.35 -5.86
C GLY A 11 -21.46 12.97 -5.64
N THR A 12 -20.71 12.75 -6.72
CA THR A 12 -19.32 12.22 -6.69
C THR A 12 -18.41 12.95 -5.71
N PHE A 13 -18.42 14.28 -5.70
CA PHE A 13 -17.56 15.07 -4.82
C PHE A 13 -17.97 14.96 -3.35
N THR A 14 -19.28 15.07 -3.05
CA THR A 14 -19.76 14.92 -1.68
C THR A 14 -19.50 13.50 -1.16
N TYR A 15 -19.75 12.48 -1.99
CA TYR A 15 -19.41 11.09 -1.67
C TYR A 15 -17.92 10.92 -1.39
N GLY A 16 -17.04 11.45 -2.25
CA GLY A 16 -15.61 11.35 -2.10
C GLY A 16 -15.08 12.05 -0.85
N ILE A 17 -15.54 13.27 -0.59
CA ILE A 17 -15.19 14.04 0.61
C ILE A 17 -15.67 13.31 1.88
N SER A 18 -16.92 12.84 1.91
CA SER A 18 -17.46 12.12 3.07
C SER A 18 -16.67 10.84 3.37
N ASN A 19 -16.34 10.05 2.34
CA ASN A 19 -15.48 8.87 2.53
C ASN A 19 -14.11 9.28 3.11
N THR A 20 -13.46 10.27 2.49
CA THR A 20 -12.11 10.72 2.91
C THR A 20 -12.10 11.18 4.36
N VAL A 21 -13.11 11.94 4.79
CA VAL A 21 -13.24 12.41 6.18
C VAL A 21 -13.44 11.24 7.13
N ILE A 22 -14.32 10.28 6.82
CA ILE A 22 -14.56 9.10 7.66
C ILE A 22 -13.26 8.31 7.82
N ILE A 23 -12.56 8.05 6.72
CA ILE A 23 -11.30 7.30 6.70
C ILE A 23 -10.25 8.02 7.54
N LEU A 24 -10.08 9.33 7.39
CA LEU A 24 -9.12 10.11 8.16
C LEU A 24 -9.44 10.08 9.67
N VAL A 25 -10.71 10.26 10.04
CA VAL A 25 -11.15 10.23 11.44
C VAL A 25 -10.92 8.86 12.06
N LEU A 26 -11.25 7.78 11.34
CA LEU A 26 -11.00 6.42 11.81
C LEU A 26 -9.51 6.12 11.93
N SER A 27 -8.69 6.58 10.98
CA SER A 27 -7.23 6.42 11.02
C SER A 27 -6.62 7.15 12.21
N LEU A 28 -7.06 8.38 12.48
CA LEU A 28 -6.64 9.14 13.67
C LEU A 28 -7.08 8.44 14.96
N ALA A 29 -8.30 7.90 15.01
CA ALA A 29 -8.77 7.15 16.17
C ALA A 29 -7.89 5.92 16.42
N VAL A 30 -7.58 5.12 15.39
CA VAL A 30 -6.69 3.95 15.53
C VAL A 30 -5.29 4.37 15.95
N TRP A 31 -4.75 5.45 15.36
CA TRP A 31 -3.42 5.97 15.71
C TRP A 31 -3.32 6.35 17.19
N PHE A 32 -4.25 7.17 17.68
CA PHE A 32 -4.20 7.66 19.07
C PHE A 32 -4.66 6.64 20.11
N LEU A 33 -5.52 5.68 19.74
CA LEU A 33 -5.94 4.62 20.67
C LEU A 33 -4.94 3.47 20.77
N TRP A 34 -4.11 3.27 19.74
CA TRP A 34 -3.29 2.07 19.67
C TRP A 34 -1.91 2.28 19.05
N GLY A 35 -1.83 2.96 17.90
CA GLY A 35 -0.58 3.13 17.16
C GLY A 35 0.53 3.79 17.99
N LEU A 36 0.21 4.89 18.67
CA LEU A 36 1.19 5.67 19.44
C LEU A 36 1.83 4.85 20.58
N ASP A 37 1.01 4.20 21.40
CA ASP A 37 1.50 3.44 22.56
C ASP A 37 2.28 2.19 22.13
N ILE A 38 1.79 1.45 21.12
CA ILE A 38 2.47 0.23 20.67
C ILE A 38 3.79 0.55 19.98
N GLU A 39 3.83 1.55 19.11
CA GLU A 39 5.08 1.89 18.42
C GLU A 39 6.12 2.44 19.42
N THR A 40 5.67 3.09 20.50
CA THR A 40 6.54 3.53 21.59
C THR A 40 7.07 2.36 22.43
N LEU A 41 6.21 1.40 22.79
CA LEU A 41 6.57 0.27 23.65
C LEU A 41 7.32 -0.85 22.90
N PHE A 42 6.95 -1.07 21.64
CA PHE A 42 7.44 -2.12 20.76
C PHE A 42 7.66 -1.57 19.33
N PRO A 43 8.77 -0.84 19.09
CA PRO A 43 9.06 -0.24 17.80
C PRO A 43 9.00 -1.26 16.65
N GLY A 44 8.25 -0.92 15.60
CA GLY A 44 8.01 -1.75 14.42
C GLY A 44 6.91 -2.81 14.57
N MET A 45 6.42 -3.09 15.79
CA MET A 45 5.35 -4.06 15.99
C MET A 45 4.05 -3.58 15.32
N PHE A 46 3.64 -2.33 15.58
CA PHE A 46 2.43 -1.78 14.98
C PHE A 46 2.53 -1.80 13.45
N GLY A 47 3.68 -1.39 12.90
CA GLY A 47 3.96 -1.47 11.47
C GLY A 47 3.85 -2.89 10.89
N ALA A 48 4.35 -3.91 11.60
CA ALA A 48 4.26 -5.29 11.13
C ALA A 48 2.81 -5.78 11.00
N TYR A 49 1.99 -5.60 12.04
CA TYR A 49 0.57 -5.98 11.99
C TYR A 49 -0.21 -5.15 10.96
N LEU A 50 0.03 -3.84 10.93
CA LEU A 50 -0.59 -2.97 9.93
C LEU A 50 -0.32 -3.45 8.50
N PHE A 51 0.94 -3.76 8.18
CA PHE A 51 1.33 -4.18 6.85
C PHE A 51 0.69 -5.54 6.50
N TRP A 52 0.73 -6.51 7.42
CA TRP A 52 0.11 -7.81 7.18
C TRP A 52 -1.42 -7.74 7.08
N ALA A 53 -2.08 -6.83 7.81
CA ALA A 53 -3.49 -6.52 7.61
C ALA A 53 -3.76 -6.00 6.18
N VAL A 54 -2.95 -5.07 5.67
CA VAL A 54 -3.05 -4.60 4.27
C VAL A 54 -2.89 -5.77 3.29
N LEU A 55 -1.91 -6.65 3.52
CA LEU A 55 -1.69 -7.79 2.64
C LEU A 55 -2.85 -8.80 2.67
N CYS A 56 -3.43 -9.04 3.84
CA CYS A 56 -4.62 -9.87 3.98
C CYS A 56 -5.82 -9.27 3.22
N ILE A 57 -5.94 -7.94 3.17
CA ILE A 57 -6.92 -7.27 2.32
C ILE A 57 -6.64 -7.50 0.84
N VAL A 58 -5.37 -7.52 0.42
CA VAL A 58 -5.01 -7.91 -0.95
C VAL A 58 -5.47 -9.33 -1.27
N PHE A 59 -5.22 -10.29 -0.37
CA PHE A 59 -5.63 -11.68 -0.57
C PHE A 59 -7.13 -11.83 -0.69
N LEU A 60 -7.87 -11.26 0.27
CA LEU A 60 -9.32 -11.46 0.38
C LEU A 60 -10.08 -10.58 -0.61
N GLY A 61 -9.71 -9.30 -0.70
CA GLY A 61 -10.40 -8.28 -1.47
C GLY A 61 -10.10 -8.35 -2.96
N PHE A 62 -8.84 -8.58 -3.33
CA PHE A 62 -8.38 -8.47 -4.72
C PHE A 62 -8.13 -9.83 -5.36
N CYS A 63 -7.23 -10.66 -4.82
CA CYS A 63 -7.01 -12.00 -5.38
C CYS A 63 -8.28 -12.85 -5.31
N GLY A 64 -8.94 -12.86 -4.15
CA GLY A 64 -10.21 -13.56 -3.93
C GLY A 64 -11.46 -12.83 -4.41
N GLU A 65 -11.35 -11.60 -4.92
CA GLU A 65 -12.47 -10.73 -5.33
C GLU A 65 -13.60 -10.64 -4.28
N SER A 66 -13.25 -10.69 -2.99
CA SER A 66 -14.21 -10.75 -1.87
C SER A 66 -15.23 -11.89 -1.97
N TRP A 67 -14.96 -12.92 -2.78
CA TRP A 67 -15.87 -14.02 -3.10
C TRP A 67 -16.63 -14.60 -1.90
N PRO A 68 -15.98 -14.93 -0.75
CA PRO A 68 -16.70 -15.53 0.37
C PRO A 68 -17.70 -14.57 1.02
N PHE A 69 -17.54 -13.27 0.84
CA PHE A 69 -18.34 -12.23 1.50
C PHE A 69 -19.44 -11.65 0.59
N THR A 70 -19.37 -11.88 -0.72
CA THR A 70 -20.31 -11.33 -1.72
C THR A 70 -21.79 -11.66 -1.48
N LYS A 71 -22.07 -12.73 -0.73
CA LYS A 71 -23.44 -13.20 -0.44
C LYS A 71 -24.08 -12.54 0.79
N LEU A 72 -23.32 -11.76 1.56
CA LEU A 72 -23.79 -11.13 2.79
C LEU A 72 -24.16 -9.65 2.53
N PRO A 73 -25.21 -9.11 3.16
CA PRO A 73 -25.51 -7.69 3.09
C PRO A 73 -24.52 -6.86 3.94
N GLN A 74 -24.36 -5.59 3.61
CA GLN A 74 -23.65 -4.65 4.50
C GLN A 74 -24.50 -4.32 5.74
N PRO A 75 -23.92 -4.19 6.94
CA PRO A 75 -22.48 -4.21 7.23
C PRO A 75 -21.89 -5.61 7.55
N GLN A 76 -22.67 -6.69 7.44
CA GLN A 76 -22.24 -8.03 7.85
C GLN A 76 -21.07 -8.55 7.02
N ALA A 77 -21.10 -8.32 5.70
CA ALA A 77 -19.99 -8.65 4.81
C ALA A 77 -18.69 -7.98 5.27
N GLY A 78 -18.75 -6.66 5.53
CA GLY A 78 -17.60 -5.89 5.98
C GLY A 78 -17.06 -6.33 7.35
N ILE A 79 -17.94 -6.62 8.31
CA ILE A 79 -17.56 -7.11 9.64
C ILE A 79 -16.86 -8.46 9.52
N LEU A 80 -17.41 -9.40 8.74
CA LEU A 80 -16.81 -10.72 8.60
C LEU A 80 -15.44 -10.65 7.90
N ALA A 81 -15.33 -9.85 6.84
CA ALA A 81 -14.06 -9.66 6.13
C ALA A 81 -12.98 -9.01 7.04
N LEU A 82 -13.35 -8.02 7.85
CA LEU A 82 -12.47 -7.40 8.83
C LEU A 82 -12.01 -8.42 9.89
N LEU A 83 -12.92 -9.20 10.47
CA LEU A 83 -12.58 -10.21 11.47
C LEU A 83 -11.61 -11.26 10.91
N VAL A 84 -11.86 -11.76 9.70
CA VAL A 84 -10.95 -12.71 9.04
C VAL A 84 -9.58 -12.08 8.80
N THR A 85 -9.54 -10.82 8.38
CA THR A 85 -8.29 -10.06 8.17
C THR A 85 -7.47 -9.98 9.45
N LEU A 86 -8.10 -9.56 10.56
CA LEU A 86 -7.43 -9.41 11.85
C LEU A 86 -6.93 -10.76 12.39
N ILE A 87 -7.72 -11.83 12.24
CA ILE A 87 -7.31 -13.18 12.65
C ILE A 87 -6.11 -13.66 11.84
N LEU A 88 -6.14 -13.50 10.51
CA LEU A 88 -5.04 -13.92 9.64
C LEU A 88 -3.76 -13.13 9.91
N ASP A 89 -3.88 -11.80 10.03
CA ASP A 89 -2.77 -10.91 10.39
C ASP A 89 -2.09 -11.38 11.69
N VAL A 90 -2.89 -11.59 12.75
CA VAL A 90 -2.37 -12.08 14.03
C VAL A 90 -1.70 -13.43 13.92
N ILE A 91 -2.31 -14.39 13.21
CA ILE A 91 -1.72 -15.71 13.03
C ILE A 91 -0.38 -15.62 12.29
N ILE A 92 -0.32 -14.87 11.19
CA ILE A 92 0.86 -14.82 10.32
C ILE A 92 2.01 -14.10 11.02
N VAL A 93 1.77 -12.93 11.59
CA VAL A 93 2.80 -12.14 12.29
C VAL A 93 3.40 -12.93 13.44
N ASN A 94 2.56 -13.60 14.25
CA ASN A 94 3.04 -14.41 15.37
C ASN A 94 3.75 -15.68 14.91
N ALA A 95 3.31 -16.32 13.81
CA ALA A 95 4.00 -17.47 13.24
C ALA A 95 5.41 -17.10 12.74
N LEU A 96 5.56 -15.96 12.06
CA LEU A 96 6.86 -15.49 11.59
C LEU A 96 7.76 -15.04 12.75
N SER A 97 7.19 -14.37 13.76
CA SER A 97 7.90 -14.03 15.00
C SER A 97 8.41 -15.29 15.71
N ALA A 98 7.57 -16.34 15.82
CA ALA A 98 7.96 -17.63 16.39
C ALA A 98 9.05 -18.33 15.56
N TYR A 99 9.01 -18.19 14.23
CA TYR A 99 10.07 -18.67 13.33
C TYR A 99 11.43 -17.97 13.58
N GLY A 100 11.42 -16.81 14.24
CA GLY A 100 12.61 -16.14 14.76
C GLY A 100 13.45 -17.00 15.72
N SER A 101 12.86 -18.03 16.34
CA SER A 101 13.61 -19.01 17.15
C SER A 101 14.49 -19.95 16.32
N VAL A 102 14.17 -20.11 15.03
CA VAL A 102 14.91 -20.96 14.08
C VAL A 102 15.83 -20.12 13.21
N ILE A 103 15.34 -18.98 12.71
CA ILE A 103 16.09 -18.06 11.85
C ILE A 103 16.20 -16.70 12.54
N PRO A 104 17.39 -16.32 13.06
CA PRO A 104 17.57 -15.10 13.86
C PRO A 104 17.09 -13.81 13.19
N THR A 105 17.08 -13.74 11.85
CA THR A 105 16.55 -12.59 11.08
C THR A 105 15.14 -12.19 11.50
N PHE A 106 14.30 -13.17 11.84
CA PHE A 106 12.90 -12.98 12.20
C PHE A 106 12.68 -12.83 13.71
N SER A 107 13.75 -12.83 14.51
CA SER A 107 13.64 -12.67 15.95
C SER A 107 13.18 -11.26 16.32
N THR A 108 12.08 -11.20 17.07
CA THR A 108 11.45 -9.97 17.58
C THR A 108 11.93 -9.59 18.97
N ALA A 109 12.94 -10.31 19.49
CA ALA A 109 13.59 -9.98 20.75
C ALA A 109 14.21 -8.57 20.72
N PRO A 110 14.37 -7.89 21.88
CA PRO A 110 14.96 -6.55 21.94
C PRO A 110 16.30 -6.46 21.20
N GLY A 111 16.42 -5.48 20.29
CA GLY A 111 17.60 -5.30 19.43
C GLY A 111 17.62 -6.15 18.16
N GLY A 112 16.62 -7.01 17.94
CA GLY A 112 16.44 -7.78 16.71
C GLY A 112 15.76 -6.99 15.59
N THR A 113 16.01 -7.37 14.33
CA THR A 113 15.38 -6.78 13.14
C THR A 113 14.06 -7.47 12.76
N GLY A 114 13.54 -8.37 13.60
CA GLY A 114 12.44 -9.27 13.24
C GLY A 114 11.17 -8.55 12.79
N TRP A 115 10.76 -7.48 13.47
CA TRP A 115 9.61 -6.69 13.06
C TRP A 115 9.77 -6.09 11.67
N THR A 116 10.95 -5.55 11.38
CA THR A 116 11.29 -5.04 10.04
C THR A 116 11.31 -6.16 9.01
N ALA A 117 11.93 -7.31 9.31
CA ALA A 117 11.97 -8.46 8.42
C ALA A 117 10.56 -8.95 8.04
N ILE A 118 9.69 -9.06 9.04
CA ILE A 118 8.29 -9.48 8.89
C ILE A 118 7.52 -8.46 8.06
N ALA A 119 7.66 -7.17 8.35
CA ALA A 119 7.00 -6.09 7.62
C ALA A 119 7.47 -6.01 6.17
N MET A 120 8.76 -6.22 5.90
CA MET A 120 9.32 -6.07 4.55
C MET A 120 8.92 -7.19 3.59
N ILE A 121 8.49 -8.36 4.08
CA ILE A 121 7.83 -9.36 3.23
C ILE A 121 6.61 -8.74 2.54
N VAL A 122 5.83 -7.95 3.28
CA VAL A 122 4.61 -7.34 2.78
C VAL A 122 4.88 -6.35 1.65
N LEU A 123 5.98 -5.59 1.71
CA LEU A 123 6.30 -4.63 0.64
C LEU A 123 6.37 -5.34 -0.73
N PHE A 124 7.09 -6.45 -0.81
CA PHE A 124 7.18 -7.27 -2.03
C PHE A 124 5.88 -8.02 -2.31
N GLY A 125 5.21 -8.47 -1.25
CA GLY A 125 3.89 -9.09 -1.29
C GLY A 125 2.90 -8.21 -2.03
N PHE A 126 2.72 -6.99 -1.56
CA PHE A 126 1.75 -6.04 -2.07
C PHE A 126 1.84 -5.91 -3.60
N TYR A 127 3.05 -5.81 -4.14
CA TYR A 127 3.30 -5.89 -5.58
C TYR A 127 2.99 -7.28 -6.17
N GLY A 128 3.60 -8.34 -5.64
CA GLY A 128 3.50 -9.70 -6.18
C GLY A 128 2.07 -10.25 -6.28
N TYR A 129 1.21 -9.92 -5.32
CA TYR A 129 -0.20 -10.29 -5.35
C TYR A 129 -1.03 -9.27 -6.14
N GLY A 130 -0.83 -7.98 -5.92
CA GLY A 130 -1.66 -6.94 -6.52
C GLY A 130 -1.47 -6.77 -8.04
N VAL A 131 -0.26 -7.00 -8.58
CA VAL A 131 -0.01 -6.91 -10.03
C VAL A 131 -0.81 -7.97 -10.80
N GLN A 132 -1.03 -9.14 -10.20
CA GLN A 132 -1.77 -10.25 -10.79
C GLN A 132 -3.26 -9.94 -10.93
N SER A 133 -3.90 -9.44 -9.87
CA SER A 133 -5.32 -9.07 -9.91
C SER A 133 -5.56 -7.82 -10.74
N ASN A 134 -4.61 -6.88 -10.78
CA ASN A 134 -4.81 -5.57 -11.40
C ASN A 134 -4.29 -5.51 -12.85
N ASN A 135 -2.98 -5.36 -13.06
CA ASN A 135 -2.46 -5.13 -14.42
C ASN A 135 -2.61 -6.37 -15.32
N MET A 136 -2.44 -7.57 -14.72
CA MET A 136 -2.55 -8.84 -15.43
C MET A 136 -4.02 -9.30 -15.56
N ASP A 137 -4.95 -8.70 -14.81
CA ASP A 137 -6.38 -9.03 -14.81
C ASP A 137 -6.63 -10.54 -14.62
N HIS A 138 -5.93 -11.13 -13.65
CA HIS A 138 -5.96 -12.55 -13.32
C HIS A 138 -5.50 -13.51 -14.42
N TRP A 139 -4.73 -13.02 -15.39
CA TRP A 139 -4.09 -13.86 -16.40
C TRP A 139 -3.00 -14.74 -15.76
N PRO A 140 -2.86 -16.03 -16.14
CA PRO A 140 -3.61 -16.76 -17.19
C PRO A 140 -4.86 -17.50 -16.68
N TRP A 141 -5.19 -17.38 -15.40
CA TRP A 141 -6.14 -18.26 -14.72
C TRP A 141 -7.57 -18.13 -15.24
N LYS A 142 -8.04 -16.91 -15.47
CA LYS A 142 -9.38 -16.68 -16.05
C LYS A 142 -9.45 -17.13 -17.52
N ASP A 143 -8.35 -17.04 -18.27
CA ASP A 143 -8.30 -17.43 -19.69
C ASP A 143 -8.45 -18.95 -19.88
N ILE A 144 -7.99 -19.74 -18.91
CA ILE A 144 -8.17 -21.20 -18.91
C ILE A 144 -9.52 -21.64 -18.27
N GLY A 145 -10.41 -20.68 -17.98
CA GLY A 145 -11.78 -20.94 -17.50
C GLY A 145 -11.93 -21.12 -15.99
N LEU A 146 -10.90 -20.83 -15.19
CA LEU A 146 -11.01 -20.89 -13.73
C LEU A 146 -11.86 -19.74 -13.20
N LYS A 147 -12.53 -20.00 -12.07
CA LYS A 147 -13.38 -19.04 -11.35
C LYS A 147 -12.96 -18.99 -9.88
N GLN A 148 -13.42 -17.96 -9.17
CA GLN A 148 -13.27 -17.92 -7.71
C GLN A 148 -13.95 -19.15 -7.06
N PRO A 149 -13.34 -19.74 -6.02
CA PRO A 149 -12.15 -19.26 -5.29
C PRO A 149 -10.79 -19.74 -5.87
N TYR A 150 -10.79 -20.56 -6.93
CA TYR A 150 -9.58 -21.19 -7.44
C TYR A 150 -8.57 -20.19 -8.01
N VAL A 151 -9.06 -19.14 -8.69
CA VAL A 151 -8.21 -18.04 -9.20
C VAL A 151 -7.44 -17.39 -8.05
N GLY A 152 -8.15 -16.94 -7.00
CA GLY A 152 -7.51 -16.30 -5.85
C GLY A 152 -6.53 -17.23 -5.12
N ILE A 153 -6.85 -18.52 -4.96
CA ILE A 153 -5.93 -19.48 -4.33
C ILE A 153 -4.64 -19.61 -5.13
N ILE A 154 -4.72 -19.75 -6.47
CA ILE A 154 -3.53 -19.87 -7.31
C ILE A 154 -2.70 -18.58 -7.29
N GLU A 155 -3.35 -17.42 -7.32
CA GLU A 155 -2.67 -16.12 -7.24
C GLU A 155 -1.93 -15.92 -5.92
N ILE A 156 -2.46 -16.46 -4.81
CA ILE A 156 -1.75 -16.49 -3.54
C ILE A 156 -0.47 -17.32 -3.65
N PHE A 157 -0.49 -18.49 -4.29
CA PHE A 157 0.75 -19.26 -4.48
C PHE A 157 1.74 -18.57 -5.43
N ALA A 158 1.27 -18.08 -6.58
CA ALA A 158 2.11 -17.37 -7.55
C ALA A 158 2.70 -16.08 -6.96
N GLY A 159 1.89 -15.32 -6.23
CA GLY A 159 2.31 -14.09 -5.56
C GLY A 159 3.31 -14.37 -4.44
N THR A 160 3.13 -15.46 -3.69
CA THR A 160 4.11 -15.92 -2.68
C THR A 160 5.45 -16.25 -3.32
N PHE A 161 5.45 -16.90 -4.49
CA PHE A 161 6.68 -17.17 -5.23
C PHE A 161 7.39 -15.88 -5.66
N ILE A 162 6.67 -14.94 -6.27
CA ILE A 162 7.22 -13.63 -6.68
C ILE A 162 7.79 -12.88 -5.47
N THR A 163 7.02 -12.85 -4.38
CA THR A 163 7.41 -12.22 -3.11
C THR A 163 8.68 -12.83 -2.55
N GLY A 164 8.76 -14.16 -2.51
CA GLY A 164 9.92 -14.89 -2.03
C GLY A 164 11.16 -14.56 -2.86
N VAL A 165 11.07 -14.61 -4.20
CA VAL A 165 12.18 -14.26 -5.08
C VAL A 165 12.68 -12.84 -4.80
N LEU A 166 11.79 -11.84 -4.75
CA LEU A 166 12.18 -10.46 -4.50
C LEU A 166 12.77 -10.27 -3.09
N TYR A 167 12.15 -10.86 -2.07
CA TYR A 167 12.61 -10.78 -0.70
C TYR A 167 13.99 -11.41 -0.52
N PHE A 168 14.23 -12.61 -1.06
CA PHE A 168 15.51 -13.29 -0.95
C PHE A 168 16.63 -12.61 -1.74
N LEU A 169 16.31 -11.95 -2.86
CA LEU A 169 17.30 -11.23 -3.66
C LEU A 169 17.65 -9.85 -3.09
N LEU A 170 16.66 -9.10 -2.63
CA LEU A 170 16.81 -7.67 -2.33
C LEU A 170 16.86 -7.36 -0.83
N MET A 171 16.10 -8.10 -0.02
CA MET A 171 15.87 -7.75 1.39
C MET A 171 16.63 -8.66 2.35
N TYR A 172 16.51 -9.96 2.18
CA TYR A 172 17.12 -10.95 3.07
C TYR A 172 18.64 -10.76 3.24
N PRO A 173 19.44 -10.46 2.20
CA PRO A 173 20.88 -10.21 2.38
C PRO A 173 21.19 -9.02 3.29
N ASN A 174 20.34 -8.00 3.33
CA ASN A 174 20.49 -6.84 4.21
C ASN A 174 20.19 -7.20 5.68
N LEU A 175 19.30 -8.17 5.93
CA LEU A 175 18.83 -8.52 7.26
C LEU A 175 19.60 -9.71 7.86
N ALA A 176 20.12 -10.60 7.01
CA ALA A 176 20.88 -11.77 7.42
C ALA A 176 22.37 -11.45 7.68
N ALA A 177 22.66 -10.29 8.26
CA ALA A 177 24.04 -9.83 8.52
C ALA A 177 24.83 -10.82 9.39
N TYR A 178 24.16 -11.59 10.26
CA TYR A 178 24.76 -12.67 11.05
C TYR A 178 25.45 -13.75 10.20
N ALA A 179 25.06 -13.90 8.94
CA ALA A 179 25.62 -14.90 8.05
C ALA A 179 26.93 -14.46 7.38
N ASN A 180 27.33 -13.18 7.46
CA ASN A 180 28.58 -12.58 6.93
C ASN A 180 29.02 -12.99 5.51
N LYS A 181 28.13 -13.60 4.72
CA LYS A 181 28.49 -14.32 3.47
C LYS A 181 27.75 -13.84 2.23
N ILE A 182 26.80 -12.92 2.36
CA ILE A 182 25.99 -12.44 1.24
C ILE A 182 26.01 -10.91 1.27
N GLN A 183 26.68 -10.29 0.30
CA GLN A 183 26.66 -8.85 0.12
C GLN A 183 25.31 -8.44 -0.48
N PRO A 184 24.60 -7.46 0.10
CA PRO A 184 23.35 -6.98 -0.46
C PRO A 184 23.59 -6.28 -1.81
N ILE A 185 22.67 -6.49 -2.76
CA ILE A 185 22.70 -5.83 -4.08
C ILE A 185 22.53 -4.32 -3.93
N LEU A 186 21.63 -3.91 -3.03
CA LEU A 186 21.35 -2.53 -2.69
C LEU A 186 21.23 -2.41 -1.16
N PRO A 187 21.68 -1.29 -0.57
CA PRO A 187 21.46 -1.02 0.86
C PRO A 187 19.97 -1.00 1.20
N LEU A 188 19.62 -1.45 2.41
CA LEU A 188 18.24 -1.53 2.89
C LEU A 188 17.41 -0.25 2.65
N PRO A 189 17.86 0.97 3.03
CA PRO A 189 17.10 2.19 2.77
C PRO A 189 16.75 2.38 1.28
N THR A 190 17.72 2.10 0.40
CA THR A 190 17.57 2.21 -1.04
C THR A 190 16.60 1.17 -1.59
N VAL A 191 16.65 -0.08 -1.11
CA VAL A 191 15.70 -1.13 -1.51
C VAL A 191 14.27 -0.70 -1.20
N VAL A 192 14.04 -0.17 0.00
CA VAL A 192 12.71 0.30 0.43
C VAL A 192 12.24 1.46 -0.44
N GLY A 193 13.03 2.52 -0.58
CA GLY A 193 12.65 3.68 -1.40
C GLY A 193 12.43 3.34 -2.87
N TRP A 194 13.32 2.54 -3.46
CA TRP A 194 13.21 2.11 -4.85
C TRP A 194 11.99 1.21 -5.07
N PHE A 195 11.78 0.21 -4.23
CA PHE A 195 10.67 -0.72 -4.43
C PHE A 195 9.31 -0.04 -4.19
N TYR A 196 9.22 0.89 -3.24
CA TYR A 196 8.01 1.69 -3.08
C TYR A 196 7.74 2.56 -4.32
N SER A 197 8.79 3.03 -5.02
CA SER A 197 8.63 3.73 -6.30
C SER A 197 8.11 2.81 -7.41
N VAL A 198 8.46 1.52 -7.38
CA VAL A 198 7.84 0.47 -8.22
C VAL A 198 6.36 0.31 -7.87
N VAL A 199 6.01 0.29 -6.59
CA VAL A 199 4.61 0.25 -6.14
C VAL A 199 3.83 1.46 -6.63
N VAL A 200 4.39 2.67 -6.53
CA VAL A 200 3.75 3.88 -7.05
C VAL A 200 3.53 3.77 -8.55
N PHE A 201 4.53 3.41 -9.34
CA PHE A 201 4.34 3.27 -10.79
C PHE A 201 3.27 2.23 -11.13
N TRP A 202 3.31 1.09 -10.42
CA TRP A 202 2.32 0.03 -10.56
C TRP A 202 0.91 0.55 -10.25
N LEU A 203 0.69 1.16 -9.09
CA LEU A 203 -0.61 1.71 -8.71
C LEU A 203 -1.05 2.81 -9.66
N SER A 204 -0.16 3.73 -10.06
CA SER A 204 -0.50 4.76 -11.04
C SER A 204 -1.00 4.11 -12.34
N SER A 205 -0.28 3.10 -12.83
CA SER A 205 -0.67 2.37 -14.04
C SER A 205 -2.03 1.69 -13.90
N ALA A 206 -2.26 1.00 -12.78
CA ALA A 206 -3.46 0.21 -12.54
C ALA A 206 -4.70 1.06 -12.24
N LEU A 207 -4.53 2.14 -11.47
CA LEU A 207 -5.63 2.89 -10.87
C LEU A 207 -5.99 4.14 -11.70
N ILE A 208 -5.00 4.97 -12.05
CA ILE A 208 -5.25 6.28 -12.67
C ILE A 208 -4.97 6.31 -14.17
N TRP A 209 -4.11 5.43 -14.69
CA TRP A 209 -3.71 5.38 -16.10
C TRP A 209 -4.51 4.38 -16.95
N GLU A 210 -5.59 3.80 -16.44
CA GLU A 210 -6.42 2.83 -17.18
C GLU A 210 -5.57 1.69 -17.77
N ASN A 211 -4.62 1.18 -16.97
CA ASN A 211 -3.63 0.16 -17.32
C ASN A 211 -2.63 0.55 -18.42
N TRP A 212 -2.53 1.84 -18.81
CA TRP A 212 -1.43 2.33 -19.64
C TRP A 212 -0.10 2.32 -18.85
N PRO A 213 1.05 1.99 -19.46
CA PRO A 213 1.27 1.67 -20.88
C PRO A 213 0.93 0.23 -21.31
N TRP A 214 0.60 -0.65 -20.36
CA TRP A 214 0.38 -2.08 -20.62
C TRP A 214 -0.83 -2.35 -21.52
N SER A 215 -1.82 -1.46 -21.50
CA SER A 215 -2.99 -1.51 -22.38
C SER A 215 -2.66 -1.39 -23.87
N MET A 216 -1.46 -0.93 -24.24
CA MET A 216 -1.02 -0.85 -25.64
C MET A 216 -0.68 -2.22 -26.27
N PHE A 217 -0.49 -3.26 -25.45
CA PHE A 217 -0.25 -4.61 -25.96
C PHE A 217 -1.56 -5.30 -26.35
N SER A 218 -1.58 -5.88 -27.56
CA SER A 218 -2.76 -6.56 -28.11
C SER A 218 -3.05 -7.92 -27.46
N SER A 219 -2.01 -8.64 -27.03
CA SER A 219 -2.14 -9.93 -26.35
C SER A 219 -2.21 -9.75 -24.83
N ARG A 220 -3.14 -10.46 -24.18
CA ARG A 220 -3.24 -10.52 -22.70
C ARG A 220 -1.96 -11.05 -22.07
N ALA A 221 -1.34 -12.07 -22.65
CA ALA A 221 -0.10 -12.65 -22.15
C ALA A 221 1.06 -11.64 -22.20
N THR A 222 1.21 -10.93 -23.33
CA THR A 222 2.23 -9.90 -23.48
C THR A 222 2.00 -8.75 -22.52
N LYS A 223 0.74 -8.30 -22.37
CA LYS A 223 0.36 -7.29 -21.38
C LYS A 223 0.76 -7.69 -19.97
N ALA A 224 0.43 -8.92 -19.57
CA ALA A 224 0.70 -9.43 -18.22
C ALA A 224 2.20 -9.53 -17.91
N ILE A 225 2.98 -10.09 -18.84
CA ILE A 225 4.44 -10.20 -18.71
C ILE A 225 5.08 -8.80 -18.73
N ALA A 226 4.64 -7.93 -19.65
CA ALA A 226 5.15 -6.57 -19.75
C ALA A 226 4.85 -5.75 -18.50
N SER A 227 3.67 -5.89 -17.90
CA SER A 227 3.36 -5.22 -16.62
C SER A 227 4.19 -5.77 -15.47
N LEU A 228 4.36 -7.10 -15.39
CA LEU A 228 5.10 -7.74 -14.30
C LEU A 228 6.56 -7.29 -14.22
N PHE A 229 7.22 -7.05 -15.37
CA PHE A 229 8.61 -6.59 -15.39
C PHE A 229 8.75 -5.08 -15.64
N GLY A 230 7.89 -4.50 -16.47
CA GLY A 230 7.95 -3.10 -16.87
C GLY A 230 7.68 -2.13 -15.73
N ASN A 231 6.89 -2.52 -14.73
CA ASN A 231 6.70 -1.72 -13.52
C ASN A 231 8.04 -1.45 -12.79
N PHE A 232 9.03 -2.34 -12.86
CA PHE A 232 10.36 -2.10 -12.28
C PHE A 232 11.13 -1.00 -13.00
N LEU A 233 11.02 -0.94 -14.33
CA LEU A 233 11.63 0.13 -15.12
C LEU A 233 10.97 1.47 -14.81
N GLY A 234 9.64 1.51 -14.82
CA GLY A 234 8.87 2.70 -14.47
C GLY A 234 9.14 3.18 -13.05
N GLY A 235 9.17 2.26 -12.09
CA GLY A 235 9.52 2.54 -10.70
C GLY A 235 10.93 3.05 -10.51
N THR A 236 11.90 2.57 -11.29
CA THR A 236 13.27 3.10 -11.26
C THR A 236 13.31 4.57 -11.71
N VAL A 237 12.55 4.93 -12.74
CA VAL A 237 12.41 6.33 -13.18
C VAL A 237 11.76 7.17 -12.08
N ILE A 238 10.67 6.69 -11.48
CA ILE A 238 10.01 7.37 -10.35
C ILE A 238 10.96 7.55 -9.17
N PHE A 239 11.78 6.55 -8.84
CA PHE A 239 12.74 6.63 -7.73
C PHE A 239 13.70 7.81 -7.89
N TYR A 240 14.34 7.93 -9.06
CA TYR A 240 15.25 9.05 -9.31
C TYR A 240 14.53 10.39 -9.39
N PHE A 241 13.30 10.42 -9.93
CA PHE A 241 12.47 11.61 -9.93
C PHE A 241 12.11 12.06 -8.50
N PHE A 242 11.72 11.14 -7.63
CA PHE A 242 11.45 11.43 -6.23
C PHE A 242 12.70 11.88 -5.49
N MET A 243 13.84 11.21 -5.70
CA MET A 243 15.12 11.64 -5.14
C MET A 243 15.45 13.08 -5.54
N TYR A 244 15.27 13.43 -6.81
CA TYR A 244 15.44 14.79 -7.30
C TYR A 244 14.50 15.77 -6.60
N LEU A 245 13.20 15.46 -6.49
CA LEU A 245 12.23 16.32 -5.81
C LEU A 245 12.58 16.52 -4.32
N LEU A 246 12.92 15.43 -3.64
CA LEU A 246 13.22 15.42 -2.21
C LEU A 246 14.47 16.26 -1.91
N GLN A 247 15.55 16.04 -2.65
CA GLN A 247 16.83 16.71 -2.41
C GLN A 247 16.82 18.19 -2.82
N ASN A 248 16.03 18.57 -3.82
CA ASN A 248 16.08 19.94 -4.36
C ASN A 248 14.93 20.84 -3.87
N PHE A 249 13.80 20.28 -3.44
CA PHE A 249 12.60 21.08 -3.16
C PHE A 249 11.90 20.75 -1.85
N LEU A 250 11.83 19.46 -1.46
CA LEU A 250 10.94 19.06 -0.37
C LEU A 250 11.64 18.90 1.00
N ILE A 251 12.87 18.39 1.01
CA ILE A 251 13.65 18.17 2.24
C ILE A 251 14.64 19.34 2.45
N PRO A 252 14.58 20.07 3.58
CA PRO A 252 15.57 21.10 3.94
C PRO A 252 17.00 20.55 4.04
N ALA A 253 18.01 21.39 3.76
CA ALA A 253 19.41 20.96 3.70
C ALA A 253 19.95 20.41 5.04
N ASP A 254 19.51 20.96 6.16
CA ASP A 254 19.84 20.48 7.51
C ASP A 254 19.22 19.10 7.78
N ALA A 255 17.98 18.87 7.35
CA ALA A 255 17.34 17.56 7.41
C ALA A 255 18.03 16.55 6.48
N GLN A 256 18.42 16.94 5.28
CA GLN A 256 19.22 16.07 4.39
C GLN A 256 20.53 15.64 5.05
N LYS A 257 21.22 16.58 5.71
CA LYS A 257 22.45 16.29 6.46
C LYS A 257 22.19 15.34 7.65
N ALA A 258 21.08 15.51 8.36
CA ALA A 258 20.70 14.62 9.46
C ALA A 258 20.36 13.21 8.99
N LEU A 259 19.75 13.07 7.81
CA LEU A 259 19.38 11.79 7.21
C LEU A 259 20.59 11.02 6.65
N GLY A 260 21.59 11.73 6.12
CA GLY A 260 22.74 11.11 5.48
C GLY A 260 22.33 10.11 4.40
N ASP A 261 22.92 8.92 4.42
CA ASP A 261 22.60 7.84 3.48
C ASP A 261 21.16 7.33 3.59
N GLY A 262 20.48 7.57 4.72
CA GLY A 262 19.09 7.20 4.93
C GLY A 262 18.10 7.99 4.07
N ILE A 263 18.54 9.03 3.37
CA ILE A 263 17.70 9.80 2.45
C ILE A 263 17.11 8.93 1.33
N THR A 264 17.75 7.83 0.95
CA THR A 264 17.24 6.93 -0.10
C THR A 264 16.02 6.13 0.29
N LEU A 265 15.60 6.17 1.57
CA LEU A 265 14.31 5.65 2.05
C LEU A 265 13.15 6.63 1.82
N TRP A 266 13.43 7.93 1.71
CA TRP A 266 12.41 8.97 1.60
C TRP A 266 11.54 8.95 0.33
N PRO A 267 11.97 8.36 -0.80
CA PRO A 267 11.06 8.04 -1.89
C PRO A 267 9.88 7.15 -1.47
N ALA A 268 10.03 6.28 -0.46
CA ALA A 268 8.90 5.54 0.09
C ALA A 268 7.94 6.43 0.89
N GLN A 269 8.49 7.36 1.68
CA GLN A 269 7.72 8.34 2.45
C GLN A 269 6.87 9.24 1.54
N LEU A 270 7.44 9.72 0.43
CA LEU A 270 6.69 10.47 -0.58
C LEU A 270 5.73 9.57 -1.37
N GLY A 271 6.19 8.36 -1.72
CA GLY A 271 5.42 7.42 -2.52
C GLY A 271 4.13 6.98 -1.84
N VAL A 272 4.14 6.72 -0.54
CA VAL A 272 2.91 6.33 0.20
C VAL A 272 1.87 7.45 0.21
N CYS A 273 2.29 8.72 0.27
CA CYS A 273 1.37 9.85 0.23
C CYS A 273 0.69 9.93 -1.14
N ILE A 274 1.46 9.72 -2.22
CA ILE A 274 0.92 9.68 -3.59
C ILE A 274 -0.01 8.47 -3.75
N ALA A 275 0.41 7.28 -3.32
CA ALA A 275 -0.41 6.07 -3.37
C ALA A 275 -1.74 6.23 -2.61
N GLY A 276 -1.72 6.83 -1.42
CA GLY A 276 -2.94 7.07 -0.65
C GLY A 276 -3.88 8.06 -1.33
N VAL A 277 -3.34 9.08 -2.00
CA VAL A 277 -4.14 10.00 -2.82
C VAL A 277 -4.73 9.26 -4.03
N GLU A 278 -3.95 8.46 -4.76
CA GLU A 278 -4.43 7.72 -5.92
C GLU A 278 -5.52 6.69 -5.55
N LEU A 279 -5.35 5.98 -4.44
CA LEU A 279 -6.36 5.08 -3.88
C LEU A 279 -7.64 5.84 -3.51
N THR A 280 -7.51 7.01 -2.88
CA THR A 280 -8.64 7.88 -2.56
C THR A 280 -9.35 8.37 -3.82
N MET A 281 -8.59 8.79 -4.84
CA MET A 281 -9.14 9.22 -6.12
C MET A 281 -9.96 8.10 -6.77
N LEU A 282 -9.45 6.87 -6.79
CA LEU A 282 -10.16 5.72 -7.35
C LEU A 282 -11.39 5.36 -6.52
N LEU A 283 -11.21 5.07 -5.23
CA LEU A 283 -12.21 4.41 -4.39
C LEU A 283 -13.25 5.38 -3.84
N CYS A 284 -12.86 6.63 -3.59
CA CYS A 284 -13.74 7.66 -3.05
C CYS A 284 -14.28 8.60 -4.14
N PHE A 285 -13.47 8.98 -5.13
CA PHE A 285 -13.85 9.95 -6.18
C PHE A 285 -14.12 9.32 -7.55
N GLN A 286 -14.14 7.99 -7.67
CA GLN A 286 -14.45 7.27 -8.91
C GLN A 286 -13.54 7.65 -10.09
N SER A 287 -12.26 7.90 -9.79
CA SER A 287 -11.26 8.33 -10.76
C SER A 287 -11.67 9.58 -11.54
N TRP A 288 -12.31 10.55 -10.87
CA TRP A 288 -12.61 11.83 -11.50
C TRP A 288 -11.30 12.53 -11.98
N PRO A 289 -11.29 13.17 -13.17
CA PRO A 289 -12.38 13.27 -14.15
C PRO A 289 -12.54 12.01 -15.02
N THR A 290 -13.78 11.71 -15.44
CA THR A 290 -14.11 10.53 -16.28
C THR A 290 -14.47 10.88 -17.73
N ALA A 291 -14.65 12.16 -18.05
CA ALA A 291 -14.96 12.64 -19.40
C ALA A 291 -13.70 13.10 -20.16
N GLY A 292 -13.77 13.16 -21.49
CA GLY A 292 -12.68 13.62 -22.37
C GLY A 292 -11.91 12.48 -23.05
N SER A 293 -10.85 12.82 -23.79
CA SER A 293 -9.96 11.83 -24.42
C SER A 293 -9.15 11.06 -23.38
N LEU A 294 -8.72 9.83 -23.71
CA LEU A 294 -7.90 9.01 -22.81
C LEU A 294 -6.68 9.78 -22.30
N SER A 295 -5.88 10.36 -23.21
CA SER A 295 -4.67 11.11 -22.87
C SER A 295 -4.95 12.28 -21.93
N ALA A 296 -6.05 13.03 -22.16
CA ALA A 296 -6.42 14.14 -21.29
C ALA A 296 -6.75 13.65 -19.88
N ARG A 297 -7.52 12.56 -19.75
CA ARG A 297 -7.85 11.96 -18.44
C ARG A 297 -6.59 11.50 -17.71
N LEU A 298 -5.70 10.78 -18.40
CA LEU A 298 -4.48 10.27 -17.78
C LEU A 298 -3.59 11.40 -17.28
N ILE A 299 -3.37 12.44 -18.10
CA ILE A 299 -2.57 13.60 -17.73
C ILE A 299 -3.18 14.33 -16.53
N ILE A 300 -4.48 14.65 -16.57
CA ILE A 300 -5.14 15.39 -15.49
C ILE A 300 -5.11 14.60 -14.19
N ARG A 301 -5.45 13.30 -14.21
CA ARG A 301 -5.42 12.45 -13.02
C ARG A 301 -4.01 12.33 -12.44
N THR A 302 -2.99 12.22 -13.30
CA THR A 302 -1.58 12.18 -12.85
C THR A 302 -1.20 13.48 -12.16
N ILE A 303 -1.51 14.63 -12.78
CA ILE A 303 -1.20 15.95 -12.19
C ILE A 303 -1.89 16.10 -10.84
N ILE A 304 -3.18 15.78 -10.76
CA ILE A 304 -3.94 15.88 -9.50
C ILE A 304 -3.36 14.92 -8.45
N GLY A 305 -3.18 13.65 -8.79
CA GLY A 305 -2.70 12.62 -7.87
C GLY A 305 -1.31 12.93 -7.32
N PHE A 306 -0.35 13.26 -8.19
CA PHE A 306 1.01 13.58 -7.79
C PHE A 306 1.09 14.92 -7.06
N ALA A 307 0.43 15.98 -7.53
CA ALA A 307 0.48 17.28 -6.87
C ALA A 307 -0.17 17.22 -5.48
N ALA A 308 -1.32 16.56 -5.35
CA ALA A 308 -1.96 16.39 -4.05
C ALA A 308 -1.14 15.46 -3.15
N GLY A 309 -0.53 14.39 -3.66
CA GLY A 309 0.37 13.53 -2.88
C GLY A 309 1.62 14.25 -2.37
N ILE A 310 2.25 15.07 -3.21
CA ILE A 310 3.38 15.94 -2.82
C ILE A 310 2.93 16.95 -1.76
N LEU A 311 1.74 17.55 -1.91
CA LEU A 311 1.19 18.47 -0.93
C LEU A 311 0.91 17.77 0.41
N VAL A 312 0.34 16.55 0.39
CA VAL A 312 0.14 15.73 1.58
C VAL A 312 1.48 15.47 2.26
N PHE A 313 2.50 15.01 1.52
CA PHE A 313 3.84 14.81 2.06
C PHE A 313 4.42 16.09 2.68
N TYR A 314 4.28 17.23 2.01
CA TYR A 314 4.77 18.51 2.51
C TYR A 314 4.06 18.91 3.82
N ILE A 315 2.74 18.88 3.85
CA ILE A 315 1.95 19.18 5.06
C ILE A 315 2.29 18.20 6.17
N TYR A 316 2.48 16.92 5.81
CA TYR A 316 2.79 15.88 6.76
C TYR A 316 4.10 16.16 7.48
N THR A 317 5.16 16.34 6.70
CA THR A 317 6.53 16.44 7.22
C THR A 317 6.83 17.76 7.92
N ARG A 318 6.01 18.79 7.72
CA ARG A 318 6.18 20.11 8.36
C ARG A 318 5.26 20.34 9.55
N TRP A 319 4.17 19.59 9.67
CA TRP A 319 3.16 19.85 10.69
C TRP A 319 2.48 18.59 11.21
N PHE A 320 1.87 17.78 10.33
CA PHE A 320 0.99 16.71 10.79
C PHE A 320 1.72 15.62 11.57
N GLY A 321 2.94 15.25 11.19
CA GLY A 321 3.76 14.29 11.94
C GLY A 321 4.02 14.74 13.39
N PHE A 322 4.14 16.05 13.63
CA PHE A 322 4.26 16.61 14.97
C PHE A 322 2.96 16.54 15.76
N VAL A 323 1.80 16.69 15.10
CA VAL A 323 0.48 16.47 15.72
C VAL A 323 0.31 15.01 16.13
N LEU A 324 0.82 14.09 15.31
CA LEU A 324 0.84 12.65 15.60
C LEU A 324 1.89 12.23 16.63
N GLN A 325 2.68 13.18 17.15
CA GLN A 325 3.76 12.97 18.12
C GLN A 325 4.86 12.04 17.62
N GLU A 326 5.08 12.02 16.31
CA GLU A 326 6.15 11.22 15.71
C GLU A 326 7.52 11.86 15.91
N ALA A 327 8.56 11.03 15.88
CA ALA A 327 9.93 11.49 16.05
C ALA A 327 10.34 12.48 14.94
N PRO A 328 10.86 13.67 15.30
CA PRO A 328 11.37 14.62 14.33
C PRO A 328 12.72 14.17 13.76
N VAL A 329 13.01 14.56 12.50
CA VAL A 329 14.35 14.45 11.92
C VAL A 329 15.18 15.67 12.30
N THR A 330 14.53 16.84 12.24
CA THR A 330 15.02 18.14 12.70
C THR A 330 13.86 18.88 13.36
N LYS A 331 14.13 20.06 13.93
CA LYS A 331 13.11 20.84 14.64
C LYS A 331 11.84 21.12 13.80
N ASP A 332 12.01 21.43 12.51
CA ASP A 332 10.92 21.90 11.64
C ASP A 332 10.59 20.92 10.50
N PHE A 333 11.17 19.72 10.53
CA PHE A 333 10.96 18.68 9.53
C PHE A 333 11.09 17.29 10.15
N GLY A 334 10.11 16.42 9.93
CA GLY A 334 10.18 15.03 10.40
C GLY A 334 8.86 14.28 10.29
N GLY A 335 8.69 13.27 11.13
CA GLY A 335 7.57 12.34 11.07
C GLY A 335 7.86 11.11 10.21
N ASN A 336 6.87 10.21 10.19
CA ASN A 336 6.89 8.95 9.48
C ASN A 336 5.64 8.79 8.59
N PRO A 337 5.53 9.58 7.49
CA PRO A 337 4.43 9.48 6.54
C PRO A 337 4.07 8.04 6.15
N LEU A 338 5.06 7.17 5.97
CA LEU A 338 4.91 5.76 5.60
C LEU A 338 3.96 5.04 6.55
N LEU A 339 4.22 5.10 7.84
CA LEU A 339 3.46 4.34 8.82
C LEU A 339 2.00 4.81 8.94
N PHE A 340 1.77 6.12 9.08
CA PHE A 340 0.40 6.64 9.18
C PHE A 340 -0.36 6.55 7.87
N MET A 341 0.28 6.81 6.73
CA MET A 341 -0.42 6.74 5.45
C MET A 341 -0.72 5.28 5.05
N ASP A 342 0.10 4.31 5.45
CA ASP A 342 -0.27 2.90 5.32
C ASP A 342 -1.45 2.53 6.24
N LEU A 343 -1.55 3.13 7.44
CA LEU A 343 -2.75 3.03 8.28
C LEU A 343 -3.96 3.63 7.59
N PHE A 344 -3.82 4.83 7.03
CA PHE A 344 -4.86 5.48 6.25
C PHE A 344 -5.30 4.59 5.08
N ASN A 345 -4.36 4.00 4.34
CA ASN A 345 -4.65 3.10 3.23
C ASN A 345 -5.34 1.81 3.69
N CYS A 346 -4.92 1.25 4.84
CA CYS A 346 -5.57 0.08 5.43
C CYS A 346 -7.03 0.37 5.79
N VAL A 347 -7.28 1.47 6.49
CA VAL A 347 -8.63 1.92 6.86
C VAL A 347 -9.45 2.25 5.62
N LEU A 348 -8.84 2.88 4.61
CA LEU A 348 -9.47 3.19 3.32
C LEU A 348 -9.93 1.92 2.62
N LEU A 349 -9.07 0.91 2.52
CA LEU A 349 -9.39 -0.36 1.89
C LEU A 349 -10.45 -1.12 2.68
N ILE A 350 -10.37 -1.17 4.01
CA ILE A 350 -11.42 -1.77 4.84
C ILE A 350 -12.76 -1.06 4.59
N TYR A 351 -12.79 0.27 4.68
CA TYR A 351 -14.03 1.02 4.57
C TYR A 351 -14.65 0.93 3.16
N THR A 352 -13.84 1.04 2.12
CA THR A 352 -14.32 1.10 0.73
C THR A 352 -14.49 -0.27 0.09
N VAL A 353 -13.61 -1.25 0.37
CA VAL A 353 -13.64 -2.58 -0.24
C VAL A 353 -14.49 -3.54 0.61
N TYR A 354 -14.27 -3.61 1.92
CA TYR A 354 -15.03 -4.55 2.77
C TYR A 354 -16.42 -4.02 3.13
N PHE A 355 -16.52 -2.75 3.51
CA PHE A 355 -17.80 -2.14 3.89
C PHE A 355 -18.54 -1.50 2.71
N ALA A 356 -17.96 -1.46 1.51
CA ALA A 356 -18.53 -0.80 0.34
C ALA A 356 -19.01 0.64 0.64
N SER A 357 -18.25 1.36 1.47
CA SER A 357 -18.55 2.71 1.96
C SER A 357 -19.87 2.84 2.73
N TRP A 358 -20.42 1.75 3.28
CA TRP A 358 -21.66 1.79 4.03
C TRP A 358 -21.57 2.77 5.22
N PRO A 359 -22.61 3.59 5.49
CA PRO A 359 -23.94 3.63 4.84
C PRO A 359 -24.05 4.59 3.65
N LEU A 360 -22.94 5.18 3.18
CA LEU A 360 -22.94 6.12 2.06
C LEU A 360 -23.27 5.42 0.74
N LYS A 361 -23.96 6.13 -0.16
CA LYS A 361 -24.17 5.67 -1.53
C LYS A 361 -23.85 6.78 -2.52
N LEU A 362 -23.18 6.41 -3.61
CA LEU A 362 -23.02 7.28 -4.75
C LEU A 362 -24.33 7.35 -5.54
N GLN A 363 -24.77 8.56 -5.88
CA GLN A 363 -25.84 8.79 -6.83
C GLN A 363 -25.34 8.40 -8.22
N LYS A 364 -25.98 7.36 -8.81
CA LYS A 364 -25.65 6.88 -10.15
C LYS A 364 -26.17 7.82 -11.23
#